data_AF-A0A922SNS8-F1
#
_entry.id   AF-A0A922SNS8-F1
#
_cell.length_a   1.000
_cell.length_b   1.000
_cell.length_c   1.000
_cell.angle_alpha   90.00
_cell.angle_beta   90.00
_cell.angle_gamma   90.00
#
_symmetry.space_group_name_H-M   'P 1'
#
loop_
_entity.id
_entity.type
_entity.pdbx_description
1 polymer ?
#
loop_
_entity_poly.entity_id
_entity_poly.type
_entity_poly.pdbx_seq_one_letter_code
_entity_poly.pdbx_strand_id
1 'polypeptide(L)'
;MCRFLFPGFVIIGLIVVGVTDALYQSAGEAKGRNSLITGDLLIIVAQVISACQMVYEEKYVAGLNIPPLQAVGWEGVFGFSVLSSLLVVFYWTPAPPHFGNNARGTVEDAIDGLVQIGNNPLILVATLGTIISIAFFNFAGISVTKEISATTRMVLDSIRTFVIWMVSLAVRWQAFHWQHLIGFAILIFGLCEYNGVVPSCRRPAPEPLTDDAESQAVNTEPEPTDHDNEEQ
;
A
#
# COMPACT_ATOMS: atom_id res chain seq x y z
N MET A 1 -3.94 -15.34 -23.26
CA MET A 1 -2.46 -15.33 -23.38
C MET A 1 -1.86 -13.97 -23.01
N CYS A 2 -2.23 -12.85 -23.65
CA CYS A 2 -1.62 -11.54 -23.37
C CYS A 2 -1.85 -11.00 -21.95
N ARG A 3 -2.98 -11.32 -21.30
CA ARG A 3 -3.31 -10.87 -19.94
C ARG A 3 -2.28 -11.26 -18.86
N PHE A 4 -1.45 -12.27 -19.11
CA PHE A 4 -0.35 -12.69 -18.21
C PHE A 4 1.03 -12.14 -18.61
N LEU A 5 1.17 -11.57 -19.82
CA LEU A 5 2.44 -11.01 -20.30
C LEU A 5 2.80 -9.70 -19.55
N PHE A 6 1.76 -8.95 -19.15
CA PHE A 6 1.86 -7.64 -18.53
C PHE A 6 2.43 -7.64 -17.10
N PRO A 7 1.94 -8.47 -16.16
CA PRO A 7 2.59 -8.59 -14.85
C PRO A 7 4.04 -9.09 -14.99
N GLY A 8 4.35 -9.85 -16.05
CA GLY A 8 5.71 -10.30 -16.34
C GLY A 8 6.72 -9.16 -16.49
N PHE A 9 6.39 -8.10 -17.24
CA PHE A 9 7.30 -6.95 -17.41
C PHE A 9 7.53 -6.16 -16.12
N VAL A 10 6.47 -5.96 -15.32
CA VAL A 10 6.58 -5.29 -14.03
C VAL A 10 7.43 -6.12 -13.06
N ILE A 11 7.19 -7.44 -12.99
CA ILE A 11 7.97 -8.35 -12.15
C ILE A 11 9.44 -8.36 -12.57
N ILE A 12 9.74 -8.40 -13.87
CA ILE A 12 11.12 -8.33 -14.38
C ILE A 12 11.79 -7.00 -13.98
N GLY A 13 11.08 -5.88 -14.14
CA GLY A 13 11.58 -4.56 -13.71
C GLY A 13 11.88 -4.51 -12.20
N LEU A 14 11.00 -5.05 -11.37
CA LEU A 14 11.18 -5.11 -9.91
C LEU A 14 12.38 -5.98 -9.52
N ILE A 15 12.53 -7.15 -10.18
CA ILE A 15 13.66 -8.04 -9.95
C ILE A 15 14.98 -7.35 -10.31
N VAL A 16 15.04 -6.65 -11.45
CA VAL A 16 16.25 -5.93 -11.87
C VAL A 16 16.62 -4.84 -10.85
N VAL A 17 15.65 -4.04 -10.40
CA VAL A 17 15.90 -3.00 -9.39
C VAL A 17 16.36 -3.63 -8.07
N GLY A 18 15.67 -4.66 -7.58
CA GLY A 18 16.00 -5.32 -6.31
C GLY A 18 17.34 -6.04 -6.33
N VAL A 19 17.70 -6.72 -7.43
CA VAL A 19 19.02 -7.36 -7.57
C VAL A 19 20.12 -6.31 -7.66
N THR A 20 19.87 -5.17 -8.31
CA THR A 20 20.85 -4.07 -8.38
C THR A 20 21.11 -3.51 -6.98
N ASP A 21 20.06 -3.26 -6.20
CA ASP A 21 20.20 -2.77 -4.82
C ASP A 21 20.96 -3.76 -3.92
N ALA A 22 20.63 -5.05 -4.01
CA ALA A 22 21.31 -6.12 -3.27
C ALA A 22 22.79 -6.27 -3.63
N LEU A 23 23.17 -6.01 -4.89
CA LEU A 23 24.56 -6.09 -5.35
C LEU A 23 25.38 -4.84 -4.99
N TYR A 24 24.73 -3.67 -4.94
CA TYR A 24 25.38 -2.40 -4.61
C TYR A 24 25.31 -2.02 -3.13
N GLN A 25 24.76 -2.91 -2.29
CA GLN A 25 24.77 -2.75 -0.84
C GLN A 25 26.22 -2.66 -0.33
N SER A 26 26.60 -1.50 0.20
CA SER A 26 27.97 -1.26 0.67
C SER A 26 28.30 -2.15 1.87
N ALA A 27 29.50 -2.76 1.86
CA ALA A 27 29.96 -3.73 2.85
C ALA A 27 30.03 -3.23 4.31
N GLY A 28 29.78 -1.94 4.57
CA GLY A 28 29.75 -1.34 5.91
C GLY A 28 28.39 -1.37 6.61
N GLU A 29 27.31 -1.74 5.93
CA GLU A 29 25.92 -1.72 6.45
C GLU A 29 25.30 -3.13 6.65
N ALA A 30 26.12 -4.18 6.68
CA ALA A 30 25.61 -5.55 6.82
C ALA A 30 25.11 -5.82 8.25
N LYS A 31 23.89 -5.37 8.56
CA LYS A 31 23.04 -6.01 9.58
C LYS A 31 22.98 -7.50 9.22
N GLY A 32 23.10 -8.39 10.21
CA GLY A 32 23.24 -9.84 9.95
C GLY A 32 22.20 -10.36 8.94
N ARG A 33 22.62 -11.23 8.02
CA ARG A 33 21.79 -11.78 6.90
C ARG A 33 20.37 -12.16 7.33
N ASN A 34 20.23 -12.76 8.51
CA ASN A 34 18.94 -13.15 9.08
C ASN A 34 18.00 -11.96 9.30
N SER A 35 18.51 -10.81 9.78
CA SER A 35 17.70 -9.61 10.00
C SER A 35 17.22 -8.97 8.70
N LEU A 36 18.01 -9.04 7.63
CA LEU A 36 17.60 -8.55 6.31
C LEU A 36 16.48 -9.44 5.76
N ILE A 37 16.67 -10.76 5.77
CA ILE A 37 15.67 -11.74 5.30
C ILE A 37 14.37 -11.62 6.10
N THR A 38 14.44 -11.48 7.43
CA THR A 38 13.24 -11.29 8.26
C THR A 38 12.52 -10.00 7.92
N GLY A 39 13.24 -8.90 7.65
CA GLY A 39 12.64 -7.63 7.23
C GLY A 39 11.92 -7.74 5.90
N ASP A 40 12.58 -8.32 4.89
CA ASP A 40 12.02 -8.49 3.54
C ASP A 40 10.76 -9.37 3.57
N LEU A 41 10.77 -10.47 4.33
CA LEU A 41 9.59 -11.32 4.49
C LEU A 41 8.41 -10.56 5.11
N LEU A 42 8.68 -9.71 6.12
CA LEU A 42 7.66 -8.89 6.76
C LEU A 42 7.02 -7.91 5.78
N ILE A 43 7.84 -7.28 4.92
CA ILE A 43 7.37 -6.36 3.89
C ILE A 43 6.48 -7.10 2.88
N ILE A 44 6.89 -8.28 2.40
CA ILE A 44 6.09 -9.07 1.44
C ILE A 44 4.72 -9.41 2.02
N VAL A 45 4.67 -9.88 3.27
CA VAL A 45 3.39 -10.20 3.94
C VAL A 45 2.52 -8.95 4.07
N ALA A 46 3.10 -7.82 4.47
CA ALA A 46 2.37 -6.55 4.57
C ALA A 46 1.80 -6.11 3.21
N GLN A 47 2.56 -6.25 2.12
CA GLN A 47 2.08 -5.89 0.78
C GLN A 47 0.92 -6.76 0.30
N VAL A 48 0.90 -8.05 0.64
CA VAL A 48 -0.26 -8.93 0.32
C VAL A 48 -1.52 -8.44 1.02
N ILE A 49 -1.42 -8.07 2.31
CA ILE A 49 -2.56 -7.54 3.07
C ILE A 49 -3.03 -6.22 2.48
N SER A 50 -2.11 -5.31 2.16
CA SER A 50 -2.43 -4.02 1.51
C SER A 50 -3.09 -4.20 0.13
N ALA A 51 -2.62 -5.16 -0.67
CA ALA A 51 -3.23 -5.48 -1.95
C ALA A 51 -4.68 -5.98 -1.78
N CYS A 52 -4.94 -6.83 -0.79
CA CYS A 52 -6.30 -7.23 -0.45
C CYS A 52 -7.15 -6.04 -0.02
N GLN A 53 -6.64 -5.16 0.85
CA GLN A 53 -7.34 -3.95 1.30
C GLN A 53 -7.74 -3.08 0.11
N MET A 54 -6.86 -2.88 -0.87
CA MET A 54 -7.16 -2.09 -2.06
C MET A 54 -8.30 -2.69 -2.91
N VAL A 55 -8.35 -4.02 -3.07
CA VAL A 55 -9.43 -4.69 -3.82
C VAL A 55 -10.76 -4.59 -3.08
N TYR A 56 -10.76 -4.74 -1.76
CA TYR A 56 -11.96 -4.57 -0.96
C TYR A 56 -12.42 -3.10 -0.93
N GLU A 57 -11.50 -2.16 -0.81
CA GLU A 57 -11.76 -0.72 -0.88
C GLU A 57 -12.43 -0.38 -2.22
N GLU A 58 -11.88 -0.83 -3.35
CA GLU A 58 -12.49 -0.60 -4.67
C GLU A 58 -13.89 -1.21 -4.74
N LYS A 59 -14.08 -2.46 -4.31
CA LYS A 59 -15.39 -3.13 -4.36
C LYS A 59 -16.45 -2.40 -3.53
N TYR A 60 -16.14 -2.01 -2.29
CA TYR A 60 -17.13 -1.42 -1.39
C TYR A 60 -17.29 0.08 -1.59
N VAL A 61 -16.21 0.84 -1.79
CA VAL A 61 -16.28 2.30 -1.95
C VAL A 61 -16.86 2.68 -3.30
N ALA A 62 -16.48 1.99 -4.38
CA ALA A 62 -17.07 2.23 -5.70
C ALA A 62 -18.47 1.62 -5.80
N GLY A 63 -18.69 0.39 -5.31
CA GLY A 63 -19.97 -0.30 -5.39
C GLY A 63 -21.08 0.33 -4.55
N LEU A 64 -20.79 0.76 -3.31
CA LEU A 64 -21.77 1.37 -2.40
C LEU A 64 -21.78 2.91 -2.45
N ASN A 65 -21.03 3.52 -3.38
CA ASN A 65 -20.93 4.97 -3.55
C ASN A 65 -20.59 5.76 -2.27
N ILE A 66 -19.87 5.14 -1.33
CA ILE A 66 -19.53 5.76 -0.05
C ILE A 66 -18.66 7.01 -0.29
N PRO A 67 -18.90 8.13 0.41
CA PRO A 67 -18.04 9.31 0.30
C PRO A 67 -16.59 8.97 0.70
N PRO A 68 -15.57 9.29 -0.13
CA PRO A 68 -14.16 9.01 0.17
C PRO A 68 -13.70 9.55 1.51
N LEU A 69 -14.22 10.73 1.90
CA LEU A 69 -13.90 11.38 3.17
C LEU A 69 -14.44 10.60 4.38
N GLN A 70 -15.58 9.92 4.24
CA GLN A 70 -16.11 9.07 5.30
C GLN A 70 -15.34 7.76 5.40
N ALA A 71 -14.99 7.15 4.26
CA ALA A 71 -14.18 5.93 4.23
C ALA A 71 -12.81 6.14 4.90
N VAL A 72 -12.06 7.17 4.49
CA VAL A 72 -10.75 7.48 5.09
C VAL A 72 -10.84 7.83 6.58
N GLY A 73 -11.95 8.45 7.01
CA GLY A 73 -12.20 8.75 8.42
C GLY A 73 -12.31 7.49 9.27
N TRP A 74 -13.09 6.50 8.81
CA TRP A 74 -13.21 5.21 9.50
C TRP A 74 -11.91 4.42 9.49
N GLU A 75 -11.22 4.36 8.35
CA GLU A 75 -9.89 3.73 8.28
C GLU A 75 -8.89 4.38 9.24
N GLY A 76 -8.90 5.71 9.34
CA GLY A 76 -8.06 6.44 10.29
C GLY A 76 -8.37 6.12 11.75
N VAL A 77 -9.65 6.02 12.12
CA VAL A 77 -10.06 5.65 13.49
C VAL A 77 -9.65 4.21 13.83
N PHE A 78 -9.89 3.25 12.93
CA PHE A 78 -9.47 1.87 13.14
C PHE A 78 -7.94 1.75 13.19
N GLY A 79 -7.24 2.40 12.27
CA GLY A 79 -5.77 2.44 12.24
C GLY A 79 -5.19 3.05 13.52
N PHE A 80 -5.73 4.18 13.99
CA PHE A 80 -5.31 4.81 15.24
C PHE A 80 -5.58 3.92 16.46
N SER A 81 -6.74 3.27 16.52
CA SER A 81 -7.09 2.36 17.63
C SER A 81 -6.18 1.14 17.68
N VAL A 82 -5.92 0.51 16.53
CA VAL A 82 -5.05 -0.67 16.42
C VAL A 82 -3.60 -0.29 16.73
N LEU A 83 -3.09 0.79 16.13
CA LEU A 83 -1.72 1.26 16.37
C LEU A 83 -1.51 1.70 17.83
N SER A 84 -2.48 2.39 18.43
CA SER A 84 -2.39 2.77 19.86
C SER A 84 -2.36 1.55 20.77
N SER A 85 -3.17 0.53 20.46
CA SER A 85 -3.16 -0.73 21.22
C SER A 85 -1.85 -1.50 21.04
N LEU A 86 -1.31 -1.51 19.82
CA LEU A 86 -0.04 -2.15 19.49
C LEU A 86 1.15 -1.45 20.16
N LEU A 87 1.13 -0.11 20.21
CA LEU A 87 2.15 0.73 20.85
C LEU A 87 2.25 0.40 22.35
N VAL A 88 1.11 0.19 23.01
CA VAL A 88 1.06 -0.31 24.39
C VAL A 88 1.75 -1.68 24.45
N VAL A 89 1.36 -2.65 23.63
CA VAL A 89 1.99 -4.00 23.66
C VAL A 89 3.50 -3.94 23.41
N PHE A 90 3.97 -3.15 22.44
CA PHE A 90 5.40 -3.03 22.10
C PHE A 90 6.21 -2.28 23.14
N TYR A 91 5.58 -1.42 23.93
CA TYR A 91 6.24 -0.77 25.07
C TYR A 91 6.66 -1.75 26.17
N TRP A 92 5.91 -2.84 26.41
CA TRP A 92 6.30 -3.88 27.37
C TRP A 92 7.14 -5.02 26.77
N THR A 93 7.26 -5.09 25.45
CA THR A 93 7.94 -6.21 24.79
C THR A 93 9.44 -5.94 24.67
N PRO A 94 10.32 -6.79 25.21
CA PRO A 94 11.77 -6.65 25.05
C PRO A 94 12.17 -6.78 23.57
N ALA A 95 13.01 -5.87 23.09
CA ALA A 95 13.51 -5.93 21.73
C ALA A 95 14.52 -7.07 21.58
N PRO A 96 14.44 -7.84 20.48
CA PRO A 96 15.56 -8.66 20.07
C PRO A 96 16.82 -7.79 19.88
N PRO A 97 18.05 -8.33 20.05
CA PRO A 97 19.31 -7.59 19.96
C PRO A 97 19.53 -6.82 18.65
N HIS A 98 18.74 -7.13 17.61
CA HIS A 98 18.81 -6.49 16.30
C HIS A 98 17.76 -5.38 16.08
N PHE A 99 16.84 -5.16 17.02
CA PHE A 99 15.71 -4.24 16.86
C PHE A 99 15.69 -3.06 17.85
N GLY A 100 16.44 -3.10 18.96
CA GLY A 100 16.41 -2.04 19.96
C GLY A 100 17.80 -1.52 20.34
N ASN A 101 18.05 -0.24 20.08
CA ASN A 101 19.18 0.54 20.63
C ASN A 101 18.70 1.59 21.65
N ASN A 102 17.48 1.43 22.20
CA ASN A 102 16.93 2.35 23.20
C ASN A 102 17.44 2.01 24.60
N ALA A 103 17.42 3.00 25.50
CA ALA A 103 17.94 2.86 26.87
C ALA A 103 17.24 1.75 27.68
N ARG A 104 16.03 1.34 27.27
CA ARG A 104 15.21 0.33 27.94
C ARG A 104 15.23 -1.05 27.27
N GLY A 105 15.85 -1.17 26.09
CA GLY A 105 15.89 -2.44 25.34
C GLY A 105 14.52 -2.98 24.96
N THR A 106 13.51 -2.13 24.77
CA THR A 106 12.15 -2.50 24.31
C THR A 106 11.99 -2.28 22.81
N VAL A 107 11.01 -2.92 22.18
CA VAL A 107 10.78 -2.77 20.73
C VAL A 107 10.46 -1.30 20.37
N GLU A 108 9.63 -0.64 21.17
CA GLU A 108 9.33 0.79 21.03
C GLU A 108 9.34 1.47 22.41
N ASP A 109 9.86 2.70 22.48
CA ASP A 109 9.75 3.56 23.66
C ASP A 109 8.93 4.80 23.31
N ALA A 110 7.60 4.65 23.44
CA ALA A 110 6.65 5.71 23.12
C ALA A 110 6.85 6.97 23.96
N ILE A 111 7.26 6.82 25.23
CA ILE A 111 7.41 7.96 26.15
C ILE A 111 8.64 8.78 25.78
N ASP A 112 9.77 8.11 25.51
CA ASP A 112 10.99 8.78 25.06
C ASP A 112 10.76 9.52 23.72
N GLY A 113 10.07 8.87 22.78
CA GLY A 113 9.70 9.49 21.51
C GLY A 113 8.81 10.73 21.66
N LEU A 114 7.81 10.69 22.54
CA LEU A 114 6.94 11.84 22.81
C LEU A 114 7.71 13.01 23.46
N VAL A 115 8.62 12.70 24.38
CA VAL A 115 9.48 13.72 25.00
C VAL A 115 10.43 14.34 23.96
N GLN A 116 10.97 13.54 23.04
CA GLN A 116 11.84 14.03 21.96
C GLN A 116 11.08 14.95 20.99
N ILE A 117 9.84 14.61 20.64
CA ILE A 117 8.96 15.44 19.81
C ILE A 117 8.64 16.77 20.54
N GLY A 118 8.34 16.72 21.84
CA GLY A 118 8.01 17.91 22.63
C GLY A 118 9.19 18.86 22.83
N ASN A 119 10.41 18.34 22.95
CA ASN A 119 11.60 19.13 23.22
C ASN A 119 12.24 19.76 21.97
N ASN A 120 11.99 19.20 20.76
CA ASN A 120 12.58 19.69 19.54
C ASN A 120 11.52 20.21 18.55
N PRO A 121 11.41 21.53 18.34
CA PRO A 121 10.38 22.09 17.47
C PRO A 121 10.56 21.69 16.00
N LEU A 122 11.78 21.36 15.56
CA LEU A 122 12.03 20.87 14.20
C LEU A 122 11.41 19.48 13.99
N ILE A 123 11.54 18.59 14.98
CA ILE A 123 10.93 17.26 14.94
C ILE A 123 9.41 17.40 15.00
N LEU A 124 8.88 18.25 15.87
CA LEU A 124 7.45 18.51 15.96
C LEU A 124 6.85 18.97 14.62
N VAL A 125 7.47 19.97 13.96
CA VAL A 125 7.01 20.46 12.66
C VAL A 125 7.12 19.37 11.60
N ALA A 126 8.21 18.60 11.58
CA ALA A 126 8.36 17.48 10.66
C ALA A 126 7.27 16.41 10.87
N THR A 127 7.01 15.99 12.12
CA THR A 127 5.98 15.01 12.46
C THR A 127 4.58 15.51 12.08
N LEU A 128 4.23 16.75 12.40
CA LEU A 128 2.94 17.34 12.02
C LEU A 128 2.79 17.43 10.49
N GLY A 129 3.85 17.86 9.80
CA GLY A 129 3.88 17.91 8.33
C GLY A 129 3.66 16.53 7.71
N THR A 130 4.30 15.49 8.25
CA THR A 130 4.09 14.10 7.82
C THR A 130 2.67 13.63 8.07
N ILE A 131 2.08 13.89 9.25
CA ILE A 131 0.68 13.51 9.55
C ILE A 131 -0.28 14.15 8.54
N ILE A 132 -0.16 15.45 8.31
CA ILE A 132 -1.01 16.18 7.35
C ILE A 132 -0.82 15.61 5.95
N SER A 133 0.42 15.38 5.52
CA SER A 133 0.73 14.81 4.20
C SER A 133 0.12 13.43 4.01
N ILE A 134 0.18 12.57 5.01
CA ILE A 134 -0.38 11.21 4.95
C ILE A 134 -1.92 11.28 4.91
N ALA A 135 -2.54 12.19 5.67
CA ALA A 135 -3.99 12.37 5.65
C ALA A 135 -4.49 12.80 4.26
N PHE A 136 -3.86 13.81 3.64
CA PHE A 136 -4.18 14.23 2.28
C PHE A 136 -3.90 13.12 1.26
N PHE A 137 -2.79 12.40 1.43
CA PHE A 137 -2.43 11.30 0.54
C PHE A 137 -3.48 10.18 0.55
N ASN A 138 -3.95 9.75 1.73
CA ASN A 138 -4.97 8.72 1.83
C ASN A 138 -6.33 9.17 1.27
N PHE A 139 -6.73 10.42 1.53
CA PHE A 139 -7.96 10.98 0.96
C PHE A 139 -7.89 11.05 -0.58
N ALA A 140 -6.79 11.58 -1.13
CA ALA A 140 -6.58 11.64 -2.57
C ALA A 140 -6.51 10.23 -3.19
N GLY A 141 -5.87 9.29 -2.51
CA GLY A 141 -5.80 7.89 -2.91
C GLY A 141 -7.18 7.28 -3.08
N ILE A 142 -8.04 7.36 -2.06
CA ILE A 142 -9.40 6.78 -2.10
C ILE A 142 -10.25 7.50 -3.16
N SER A 143 -10.08 8.82 -3.28
CA SER A 143 -10.79 9.60 -4.30
C SER A 143 -10.41 9.17 -5.73
N VAL A 144 -9.13 8.89 -6.00
CA VAL A 144 -8.70 8.37 -7.31
C VAL A 144 -9.20 6.95 -7.55
N THR A 145 -9.19 6.09 -6.53
CA THR A 145 -9.77 4.73 -6.64
C THR A 145 -11.24 4.81 -7.02
N LYS A 146 -12.00 5.72 -6.39
CA LYS A 146 -13.44 5.88 -6.61
C LYS A 146 -13.77 6.47 -7.99
N GLU A 147 -13.08 7.53 -8.40
CA GLU A 147 -13.43 8.29 -9.61
C GLU A 147 -12.81 7.71 -10.89
N ILE A 148 -11.71 6.93 -10.78
CA ILE A 148 -11.00 6.40 -11.95
C ILE A 148 -10.87 4.88 -11.88
N SER A 149 -10.04 4.34 -10.99
CA SER A 149 -9.87 2.90 -10.71
C SER A 149 -8.73 2.64 -9.72
N ALA A 150 -8.71 1.46 -9.09
CA ALA A 150 -7.54 0.99 -8.33
C ALA A 150 -6.29 0.86 -9.21
N THR A 151 -6.45 0.56 -10.51
CA THR A 151 -5.35 0.49 -11.47
C THR A 151 -4.62 1.82 -11.58
N THR A 152 -5.34 2.94 -11.67
CA THR A 152 -4.72 4.28 -11.71
C THR A 152 -4.02 4.62 -10.39
N ARG A 153 -4.56 4.17 -9.26
CA ARG A 153 -3.89 4.34 -7.96
C ARG A 153 -2.53 3.62 -7.93
N MET A 154 -2.44 2.39 -8.42
CA MET A 154 -1.17 1.67 -8.54
C MET A 154 -0.14 2.41 -9.42
N VAL A 155 -0.62 3.13 -10.45
CA VAL A 155 0.26 3.98 -11.27
C VAL A 155 0.83 5.13 -10.47
N LEU A 156 -0.02 5.83 -9.73
CA LEU A 156 0.38 6.95 -8.88
C LEU A 156 1.36 6.51 -7.78
N ASP A 157 1.20 5.31 -7.24
CA ASP A 157 2.13 4.71 -6.28
C ASP A 157 3.50 4.47 -6.92
N SER A 158 3.54 3.96 -8.15
CA SER A 158 4.79 3.74 -8.89
C SER A 158 5.52 5.05 -9.20
N ILE A 159 4.77 6.11 -9.58
CA ILE A 159 5.32 7.45 -9.82
C ILE A 159 5.91 8.02 -8.52
N ARG A 160 5.25 7.85 -7.36
CA ARG A 160 5.77 8.34 -6.07
C ARG A 160 7.17 7.78 -5.80
N THR A 161 7.34 6.46 -5.90
CA THR A 161 8.63 5.81 -5.64
C THR A 161 9.72 6.33 -6.58
N PHE A 162 9.38 6.52 -7.86
CA PHE A 162 10.30 7.11 -8.83
C PHE A 162 10.69 8.56 -8.48
N VAL A 163 9.72 9.40 -8.08
CA VAL A 163 9.98 10.79 -7.69
C VAL A 163 10.89 10.85 -6.45
N ILE A 164 10.65 10.00 -5.44
CA ILE A 164 11.51 9.91 -4.26
C ILE A 164 12.94 9.56 -4.67
N TRP A 165 13.12 8.57 -5.54
CA TRP A 165 14.44 8.20 -6.05
C TRP A 165 15.15 9.37 -6.78
N MET A 166 14.44 10.09 -7.65
CA MET A 166 14.98 11.26 -8.35
C MET A 166 15.43 12.37 -7.38
N VAL A 167 14.64 12.66 -6.35
CA VAL A 167 14.98 13.67 -5.33
C VAL A 167 16.18 13.20 -4.50
N SER A 168 16.23 11.93 -4.10
CA SER A 168 17.37 11.36 -3.36
C SER A 168 18.69 11.47 -4.12
N LEU A 169 18.66 11.33 -5.46
CA LEU A 169 19.82 11.56 -6.32
C LEU A 169 20.19 13.05 -6.40
N ALA A 170 19.20 13.94 -6.54
CA ALA A 170 19.43 15.39 -6.63
C ALA A 170 20.10 15.95 -5.36
N VAL A 171 19.68 15.46 -4.19
CA VAL A 171 20.24 15.83 -2.87
C VAL A 171 21.57 15.12 -2.59
N ARG A 172 22.03 14.24 -3.51
CA ARG A 172 23.27 13.43 -3.37
C ARG A 172 23.25 12.50 -2.16
N TRP A 173 22.06 12.09 -1.69
CA TRP A 173 21.93 11.10 -0.61
C TRP A 173 22.42 9.73 -1.08
N GLN A 174 22.23 9.42 -2.37
CA GLN A 174 22.62 8.15 -2.96
C GLN A 174 23.58 8.32 -4.13
N ALA A 175 24.46 7.33 -4.30
CA ALA A 175 25.35 7.24 -5.46
C ALA A 175 24.54 6.90 -6.73
N PHE A 176 24.86 7.58 -7.83
CA PHE A 176 24.18 7.35 -9.08
C PHE A 176 24.71 6.08 -9.76
N HIS A 177 23.86 5.05 -9.85
CA HIS A 177 24.12 3.84 -10.61
C HIS A 177 23.14 3.75 -11.80
N TRP A 178 23.68 3.63 -13.01
CA TRP A 178 22.89 3.64 -14.25
C TRP A 178 21.92 2.45 -14.36
N GLN A 179 22.22 1.33 -13.67
CA GLN A 179 21.38 0.13 -13.68
C GLN A 179 19.99 0.35 -13.08
N HIS A 180 19.86 1.24 -12.08
CA HIS A 180 18.55 1.58 -11.50
C HIS A 180 17.65 2.28 -12.51
N LEU A 181 18.21 3.14 -13.36
CA LEU A 181 17.46 3.87 -14.38
C LEU A 181 16.82 2.92 -15.39
N ILE A 182 17.54 1.86 -15.78
CA ILE A 182 17.02 0.83 -16.68
C ILE A 182 15.86 0.07 -16.03
N GLY A 183 15.99 -0.29 -14.75
CA GLY A 183 14.92 -0.93 -13.98
C GLY A 183 13.66 -0.08 -13.88
N PHE A 184 13.80 1.20 -13.52
CA PHE A 184 12.68 2.14 -13.47
C PHE A 184 12.04 2.38 -14.85
N ALA A 185 12.84 2.46 -15.92
CA ALA A 185 12.31 2.62 -17.28
C ALA A 185 11.45 1.42 -17.71
N ILE A 186 11.89 0.19 -17.40
CA ILE A 186 11.13 -1.04 -17.69
C ILE A 186 9.83 -1.07 -16.87
N LEU A 187 9.88 -0.67 -15.59
CA LEU A 187 8.70 -0.59 -14.72
C LEU A 187 7.66 0.40 -15.24
N ILE A 188 8.08 1.63 -15.54
CA ILE A 188 7.21 2.68 -16.07
C ILE A 188 6.64 2.26 -17.43
N PHE A 189 7.44 1.66 -18.29
CA PHE A 189 6.98 1.15 -19.58
C PHE A 189 5.91 0.05 -19.42
N GLY A 190 6.15 -0.95 -18.57
CA GLY A 190 5.16 -2.00 -18.29
C GLY A 190 3.85 -1.46 -17.70
N LEU A 191 3.93 -0.39 -16.90
CA LEU A 191 2.77 0.29 -16.31
C LEU A 191 1.98 1.13 -17.32
N CYS A 192 2.65 1.82 -18.23
CA CYS A 192 2.03 2.59 -19.31
C CYS A 192 1.32 1.70 -20.33
N GLU A 193 1.92 0.56 -20.68
CA GLU A 193 1.32 -0.49 -21.50
C GLU A 193 0.08 -1.09 -20.81
N TYR A 194 0.14 -1.37 -19.50
CA TYR A 194 -0.99 -1.89 -18.73
C TYR A 194 -2.19 -0.94 -18.73
N ASN A 195 -1.95 0.37 -18.57
CA ASN A 195 -3.02 1.37 -18.60
C ASN A 195 -3.55 1.66 -20.01
N GLY A 196 -2.90 1.14 -21.06
CA GLY A 196 -3.25 1.45 -22.45
C GLY A 196 -2.94 2.90 -22.84
N VAL A 197 -1.99 3.54 -22.14
CA VAL A 197 -1.47 4.87 -22.51
C VAL A 197 -0.63 4.77 -23.78
N VAL A 198 0.03 3.62 -23.99
CA VAL A 198 0.73 3.30 -25.23
C VAL A 198 -0.21 2.49 -26.14
N PRO A 199 -0.43 2.91 -27.41
CA PRO A 199 -1.22 2.15 -28.36
C PRO A 199 -0.40 0.96 -28.87
N SER A 200 -0.27 -0.08 -28.05
CA SER A 200 0.29 -1.37 -28.45
C SER A 200 -0.80 -2.43 -28.50
N CYS A 201 -0.69 -3.32 -29.49
CA CYS A 201 -1.78 -4.04 -30.13
C CYS A 201 -2.77 -4.81 -29.22
N ARG A 202 -4.07 -4.57 -29.50
CA ARG A 202 -5.24 -5.43 -29.27
C ARG A 202 -5.73 -5.60 -27.82
N ARG A 203 -6.45 -4.60 -27.31
CA ARG A 203 -7.64 -4.91 -26.49
C ARG A 203 -8.74 -5.40 -27.44
N PRO A 204 -9.32 -6.60 -27.26
CA PRO A 204 -10.66 -6.86 -27.78
C PRO A 204 -11.59 -5.79 -27.16
N ALA A 205 -12.52 -5.27 -27.95
CA ALA A 205 -13.52 -4.31 -27.47
C ALA A 205 -14.19 -4.84 -26.18
N PRO A 206 -14.54 -3.95 -25.23
CA PRO A 206 -15.33 -4.39 -24.08
C PRO A 206 -16.63 -5.02 -24.60
N GLU A 207 -16.88 -6.28 -24.22
CA GLU A 207 -18.22 -6.84 -24.33
C GLU A 207 -19.17 -5.96 -23.52
N PRO A 208 -20.39 -5.65 -24.02
CA PRO A 208 -21.35 -4.91 -23.24
C PRO A 208 -21.66 -5.71 -21.97
N LEU A 209 -21.45 -5.10 -20.81
CA LEU A 209 -21.92 -5.63 -19.53
C LEU A 209 -23.45 -5.66 -19.59
N THR A 210 -24.04 -6.85 -19.70
CA THR A 210 -25.46 -7.05 -19.37
C THR A 210 -25.59 -6.95 -17.86
N ASP A 211 -26.15 -5.84 -17.40
CA ASP A 211 -26.45 -5.43 -16.01
C ASP A 211 -27.48 -6.35 -15.28
N ASP A 212 -27.62 -7.61 -15.68
CA ASP A 212 -28.83 -8.38 -15.34
C ASP A 212 -28.62 -9.40 -14.19
N ALA A 213 -27.38 -9.65 -13.75
CA ALA A 213 -27.10 -10.77 -12.84
C ALA A 213 -26.91 -10.39 -11.35
N GLU A 214 -26.56 -9.14 -11.02
CA GLU A 214 -26.24 -8.78 -9.63
C GLU A 214 -27.45 -8.20 -8.84
N SER A 215 -28.50 -7.74 -9.53
CA SER A 215 -29.74 -7.25 -8.86
C SER A 215 -30.66 -8.35 -8.31
N GLN A 216 -30.44 -9.62 -8.64
CA GLN A 216 -31.30 -10.72 -8.17
C GLN A 216 -30.81 -11.42 -6.88
N ALA A 217 -29.61 -11.12 -6.39
CA ALA A 217 -29.09 -11.76 -5.18
C ALA A 217 -29.46 -11.02 -3.87
N VAL A 218 -30.00 -9.80 -3.95
CA VAL A 218 -30.24 -8.93 -2.78
C VAL A 218 -31.72 -8.93 -2.31
N ASN A 219 -32.66 -9.48 -3.09
CA ASN A 219 -34.10 -9.41 -2.77
C ASN A 219 -34.73 -10.69 -2.20
N THR A 220 -33.94 -11.67 -1.75
CA THR A 220 -34.49 -12.89 -1.14
C THR A 220 -34.33 -12.84 0.38
N GLU A 221 -35.11 -11.98 1.03
CA GLU A 221 -35.45 -12.18 2.45
C GLU A 221 -36.67 -13.12 2.53
N PRO A 222 -36.69 -14.10 3.47
CA PRO A 222 -37.78 -15.06 3.57
C PRO A 222 -39.00 -14.47 4.29
N GLU A 223 -40.16 -14.45 3.61
CA GLU A 223 -41.48 -14.19 4.20
C GLU A 223 -41.87 -15.32 5.19
N PRO A 224 -42.66 -15.03 6.25
CA PRO A 224 -42.91 -15.98 7.33
C PRO A 224 -43.98 -17.01 6.92
N THR A 225 -43.76 -18.26 7.33
CA THR A 225 -44.72 -19.35 7.20
C THR A 225 -45.91 -19.14 8.13
N ASP A 226 -47.08 -18.78 7.58
CA ASP A 226 -48.36 -18.97 8.27
C ASP A 226 -48.90 -20.36 7.93
N HIS A 227 -49.08 -21.16 8.97
CA HIS A 227 -49.57 -22.52 8.93
C HIS A 227 -51.03 -22.46 9.43
N ASP A 228 -52.00 -22.30 8.52
CA ASP A 228 -53.41 -22.47 8.86
C ASP A 228 -54.06 -23.54 7.96
N ASN A 229 -54.05 -24.75 8.53
CA ASN A 229 -55.10 -25.76 8.56
C ASN A 229 -56.28 -25.66 7.56
N GLU A 230 -56.35 -26.64 6.65
CA GLU A 230 -57.62 -27.25 6.25
C GLU A 230 -57.48 -28.78 6.32
N GLU A 231 -57.84 -29.35 7.47
CA GLU A 231 -58.40 -30.71 7.57
C GLU A 231 -59.94 -30.58 7.63
N GLN A 232 -60.61 -31.37 6.78
CA GLN A 232 -62.00 -31.85 6.87
C GLN A 232 -63.18 -30.87 6.90
#